data_AF-A0A8W8NBE0-F1
#
_entry.id   AF-A0A8W8NBE0-F1
#
_cell.length_a   1.000
_cell.length_b   1.000
_cell.length_c   1.000
_cell.angle_alpha   90.00
_cell.angle_beta   90.00
_cell.angle_gamma   90.00
#
_symmetry.space_group_name_H-M   'P 1'
#
loop_
_entity.id
_entity.type
_entity.pdbx_description
1 polymer ?
#
loop_
_entity_poly.entity_id
_entity_poly.type
_entity_poly.pdbx_seq_one_letter_code
_entity_poly.pdbx_strand_id
1 'polypeptide(L)'
;MLKLGYNAISSIDTDTFTDLTSLQSLELNNNPLHSIDGVLSTLPTLRMLNIKNCLLEHFPKELPESVLFIDASENNLTNIGQDIHHNAVILSLNDNDITEIEDGALSQLTKLSKLELQNNYLTELPKIPPSLHYFNIQNNLISELDSISLPENSQLEEFYLQRNLISNITLGTFRKVTSLKKLSIGENLIQNMSSKLFYNVSSLSYLNIDKLHLVEISEDVFDNLENLLKLSMSGITIAQDSVKGNFLRPLSKLSTLDLSHSPTLAKYLLESSAMLRNLRFISELNLMSNNLTTLPNRIMGSLPHIEELNILDNNFHCDQRLVWLGQWIKFETSKFSDPEDIVCYTPQELNGQTISELKTSDFVPATTPLPGLGTSFHAVTFFPTEKPLGPDSMSNEQTVSLAATNTQFIALTVSVSVFIVLAAIAFVVFHICRQTRCLDYNRSTVINHPPPVNFFISNEENAPVPPPPRLTREDRCSVTSQTSRDITSEEQGVKVYTWSG
;
A
#
# COMPACT_ATOMS: atom_id res chain seq x y z
N MET A 1 -8.77 32.29 13.61
CA MET A 1 -8.72 31.40 12.43
C MET A 1 -9.36 32.14 11.27
N LEU A 2 -8.77 32.08 10.08
CA LEU A 2 -9.27 32.73 8.87
C LEU A 2 -9.39 31.68 7.77
N LYS A 3 -10.59 31.56 7.19
CA LYS A 3 -10.90 30.57 6.16
C LYS A 3 -11.20 31.27 4.84
N LEU A 4 -10.32 31.05 3.87
CA LEU A 4 -10.37 31.60 2.52
C LEU A 4 -10.28 30.50 1.46
N GLY A 5 -10.41 29.23 1.86
CA GLY A 5 -10.39 28.12 0.91
C GLY A 5 -11.61 28.09 -0.01
N TYR A 6 -11.49 27.38 -1.13
CA TYR A 6 -12.52 27.24 -2.17
C TYR A 6 -13.01 28.58 -2.74
N ASN A 7 -12.08 29.51 -2.94
CA ASN A 7 -12.34 30.77 -3.61
C ASN A 7 -11.61 30.80 -4.97
N ALA A 8 -11.64 31.94 -5.64
CA ALA A 8 -10.92 32.18 -6.89
C ALA A 8 -9.73 33.13 -6.68
N ILE A 9 -9.08 33.08 -5.51
CA ILE A 9 -7.97 33.96 -5.16
C ILE A 9 -6.75 33.54 -5.98
N SER A 10 -6.32 34.40 -6.90
CA SER A 10 -5.16 34.14 -7.78
C SER A 10 -3.87 34.82 -7.30
N SER A 11 -3.99 35.85 -6.47
CA SER A 11 -2.88 36.57 -5.87
C SER A 11 -3.29 37.16 -4.52
N ILE A 12 -2.30 37.37 -3.65
CA ILE A 12 -2.46 38.03 -2.35
C ILE A 12 -1.33 39.03 -2.21
N ASP A 13 -1.66 40.28 -1.92
CA ASP A 13 -0.64 41.31 -1.69
C ASP A 13 0.07 41.05 -0.36
N THR A 14 1.37 41.35 -0.28
CA THR A 14 2.22 41.04 0.90
C THR A 14 1.67 41.60 2.21
N ASP A 15 0.96 42.72 2.13
CA ASP A 15 0.51 43.46 3.30
C ASP A 15 -0.92 43.06 3.73
N THR A 16 -1.56 42.13 3.01
CA THR A 16 -2.99 41.77 3.20
C THR A 16 -3.30 41.29 4.63
N PHE A 17 -2.35 40.62 5.28
CA PHE A 17 -2.57 40.00 6.58
C PHE A 17 -1.81 40.66 7.74
N THR A 18 -1.15 41.81 7.52
CA THR A 18 -0.26 42.44 8.52
C THR A 18 -0.94 42.74 9.84
N ASP A 19 -2.21 43.14 9.80
CA ASP A 19 -2.96 43.54 10.99
C ASP A 19 -3.55 42.34 11.76
N LEU A 20 -3.47 41.13 11.19
CA LEU A 20 -4.05 39.90 11.77
C LEU A 20 -3.10 39.24 12.80
N THR A 21 -2.58 40.03 13.72
CA THR A 21 -1.52 39.63 14.68
C THR A 21 -1.89 38.45 15.59
N SER A 22 -3.19 38.20 15.81
CA SER A 22 -3.71 37.08 16.63
C SER A 22 -4.08 35.84 15.81
N LEU A 23 -3.81 35.83 14.50
CA LEU A 23 -4.20 34.75 13.61
C LEU A 23 -3.35 33.50 13.84
N GLN A 24 -3.98 32.44 14.33
CA GLN A 24 -3.30 31.15 14.59
C GLN A 24 -3.45 30.11 13.47
N SER A 25 -4.43 30.26 12.60
CA SER A 25 -4.74 29.29 11.54
C SER A 25 -5.28 30.01 10.33
N LEU A 26 -4.70 29.70 9.16
CA LEU A 26 -5.04 30.26 7.86
C LEU A 26 -5.30 29.12 6.87
N GLU A 27 -6.50 29.08 6.30
CA GLU A 27 -6.90 28.14 5.25
C GLU A 27 -7.02 28.88 3.91
N LEU A 28 -6.14 28.58 2.95
CA LEU A 28 -6.09 29.12 1.59
C LEU A 28 -6.36 28.04 0.52
N ASN A 29 -6.67 26.82 0.94
CA ASN A 29 -6.76 25.64 0.06
C ASN A 29 -7.79 25.77 -1.06
N ASN A 30 -7.55 25.13 -2.20
CA ASN A 30 -8.40 25.21 -3.39
C ASN A 30 -8.58 26.65 -3.89
N ASN A 31 -7.48 27.35 -4.13
CA ASN A 31 -7.42 28.65 -4.78
C ASN A 31 -6.35 28.62 -5.87
N PRO A 32 -6.47 29.33 -7.00
CA PRO A 32 -5.44 29.34 -8.06
C PRO A 32 -4.21 30.21 -7.72
N LEU A 33 -3.56 29.97 -6.58
CA LEU A 33 -2.39 30.70 -6.08
C LEU A 33 -1.07 30.10 -6.58
N HIS A 34 -0.43 30.73 -7.56
CA HIS A 34 0.88 30.28 -8.06
C HIS A 34 2.05 30.49 -7.06
N SER A 35 1.94 31.46 -6.15
CA SER A 35 2.90 31.72 -5.07
C SER A 35 2.24 32.43 -3.89
N ILE A 36 2.82 32.28 -2.70
CA ILE A 36 2.46 33.01 -1.47
C ILE A 36 3.71 33.52 -0.72
N ASP A 37 4.83 33.68 -1.41
CA ASP A 37 6.10 34.11 -0.83
C ASP A 37 5.97 35.49 -0.16
N GLY A 38 6.50 35.62 1.07
CA GLY A 38 6.51 36.88 1.82
C GLY A 38 5.14 37.31 2.40
N VAL A 39 4.02 36.82 1.87
CA VAL A 39 2.65 37.17 2.27
C VAL A 39 2.37 36.90 3.76
N LEU A 40 3.03 35.88 4.31
CA LEU A 40 2.78 35.42 5.67
C LEU A 40 3.83 35.91 6.67
N SER A 41 4.91 36.53 6.21
CA SER A 41 6.12 36.87 7.00
C SER A 41 5.82 37.67 8.27
N THR A 42 4.76 38.47 8.27
CA THR A 42 4.37 39.37 9.36
C THR A 42 3.41 38.77 10.37
N LEU A 43 3.04 37.48 10.26
CA LEU A 43 2.05 36.84 11.15
C LEU A 43 2.73 36.14 12.34
N PRO A 44 2.85 36.78 13.51
CA PRO A 44 3.71 36.26 14.59
C PRO A 44 3.13 35.01 15.28
N THR A 45 1.82 34.80 15.22
CA THR A 45 1.13 33.74 15.98
C THR A 45 0.60 32.60 15.10
N LEU A 46 0.86 32.61 13.79
CA LEU A 46 0.34 31.61 12.87
C LEU A 46 0.98 30.25 13.14
N ARG A 47 0.15 29.24 13.45
CA ARG A 47 0.61 27.87 13.74
C ARG A 47 0.26 26.88 12.64
N MET A 48 -0.85 27.10 11.97
CA MET A 48 -1.38 26.20 10.95
C MET A 48 -1.59 26.95 9.64
N LEU A 49 -0.99 26.43 8.58
CA LEU A 49 -1.13 26.92 7.22
C LEU A 49 -1.64 25.79 6.33
N ASN A 50 -2.81 25.98 5.73
CA ASN A 50 -3.35 25.07 4.73
C ASN A 50 -3.35 25.76 3.36
N ILE A 51 -2.47 25.31 2.47
CA ILE A 51 -2.26 25.79 1.11
C ILE A 51 -2.38 24.62 0.12
N LYS A 52 -3.20 23.63 0.48
CA LYS A 52 -3.50 22.47 -0.34
C LYS A 52 -4.19 22.88 -1.64
N ASN A 53 -3.83 22.25 -2.76
CA ASN A 53 -4.47 22.48 -4.06
C ASN A 53 -4.50 23.98 -4.43
N CYS A 54 -3.32 24.61 -4.36
CA CYS A 54 -3.14 26.02 -4.67
C CYS A 54 -2.51 26.28 -6.05
N LEU A 55 -2.01 25.26 -6.76
CA LEU A 55 -1.18 25.40 -7.98
C LEU A 55 0.23 25.96 -7.72
N LEU A 56 0.73 25.90 -6.48
CA LEU A 56 2.08 26.38 -6.14
C LEU A 56 3.15 25.60 -6.90
N GLU A 57 4.08 26.29 -7.54
CA GLU A 57 5.20 25.69 -8.29
C GLU A 57 6.45 25.50 -7.41
N HIS A 58 6.56 26.28 -6.33
CA HIS A 58 7.66 26.23 -5.37
C HIS A 58 7.13 26.28 -3.93
N PHE A 59 7.90 25.71 -3.01
CA PHE A 59 7.54 25.75 -1.59
C PHE A 59 7.63 27.20 -1.08
N PRO A 60 6.64 27.69 -0.32
CA PRO A 60 6.62 29.07 0.13
C PRO A 60 7.84 29.48 0.93
N LYS A 61 8.40 30.64 0.60
CA LYS A 61 9.51 31.27 1.32
C LYS A 61 9.00 32.23 2.38
N GLU A 62 9.86 32.46 3.38
CA GLU A 62 9.62 33.46 4.45
C GLU A 62 8.37 33.17 5.30
N LEU A 63 8.11 31.89 5.57
CA LEU A 63 7.07 31.50 6.53
C LEU A 63 7.46 31.91 7.96
N PRO A 64 6.52 32.38 8.79
CA PRO A 64 6.79 32.69 10.19
C PRO A 64 7.30 31.49 10.98
N GLU A 65 8.29 31.71 11.85
CA GLU A 65 8.85 30.66 12.71
C GLU A 65 7.81 29.95 13.58
N SER A 66 6.67 30.59 13.87
CA SER A 66 5.57 30.05 14.66
C SER A 66 4.76 28.97 13.95
N VAL A 67 4.90 28.82 12.62
CA VAL A 67 4.17 27.82 11.84
C VAL A 67 4.71 26.43 12.15
N LEU A 68 3.81 25.51 12.53
CA LEU A 68 4.14 24.13 12.92
C LEU A 68 3.46 23.09 12.02
N PHE A 69 2.30 23.43 11.46
CA PHE A 69 1.50 22.53 10.63
C PHE A 69 1.36 23.14 9.24
N ILE A 70 1.90 22.46 8.22
CA ILE A 70 1.86 22.92 6.83
C ILE A 70 1.25 21.81 5.98
N ASP A 71 0.12 22.10 5.35
CA ASP A 71 -0.45 21.27 4.29
C ASP A 71 -0.23 21.99 2.95
N ALA A 72 0.74 21.49 2.17
CA ALA A 72 1.05 21.92 0.82
C ALA A 72 0.82 20.80 -0.21
N SER A 73 -0.08 19.87 0.11
CA SER A 73 -0.45 18.76 -0.78
C SER A 73 -1.20 19.23 -2.03
N GLU A 74 -1.23 18.39 -3.07
CA GLU A 74 -1.99 18.65 -4.31
C GLU A 74 -1.54 19.93 -5.06
N ASN A 75 -0.25 20.29 -4.99
CA ASN A 75 0.32 21.45 -5.70
C ASN A 75 1.19 21.01 -6.91
N ASN A 76 1.91 21.95 -7.53
CA ASN A 76 2.84 21.72 -8.66
C ASN A 76 4.31 21.76 -8.21
N LEU A 77 4.61 21.43 -6.94
CA LEU A 77 5.98 21.49 -6.44
C LEU A 77 6.86 20.47 -7.16
N THR A 78 8.00 20.90 -7.71
CA THR A 78 8.92 19.99 -8.41
C THR A 78 10.16 19.62 -7.59
N ASN A 79 10.57 20.50 -6.67
CA ASN A 79 11.80 20.34 -5.88
C ASN A 79 11.60 20.88 -4.47
N ILE A 80 12.31 20.32 -3.50
CA ILE A 80 12.41 20.83 -2.13
C ILE A 80 13.87 21.14 -1.82
N GLY A 81 14.16 22.41 -1.54
CA GLY A 81 15.49 22.90 -1.22
C GLY A 81 15.75 23.06 0.29
N GLN A 82 16.97 23.46 0.63
CA GLN A 82 17.37 23.74 2.02
C GLN A 82 16.66 24.94 2.66
N ASP A 83 15.95 25.76 1.88
CA ASP A 83 15.15 26.89 2.34
C ASP A 83 13.75 26.50 2.85
N ILE A 84 13.43 25.20 2.89
CA ILE A 84 12.19 24.71 3.50
C ILE A 84 12.09 25.07 4.99
N HIS A 85 10.86 25.31 5.46
CA HIS A 85 10.57 25.75 6.83
C HIS A 85 11.03 24.78 7.94
N HIS A 86 12.07 25.16 8.68
CA HIS A 86 12.76 24.30 9.67
C HIS A 86 11.94 23.95 10.93
N ASN A 87 10.93 24.76 11.28
CA ASN A 87 10.14 24.58 12.52
C ASN A 87 8.91 23.67 12.35
N ALA A 88 8.67 23.14 11.15
CA ALA A 88 7.55 22.26 10.88
C ALA A 88 7.57 21.01 11.78
N VAL A 89 6.40 20.67 12.34
CA VAL A 89 6.14 19.44 13.09
C VAL A 89 5.37 18.44 12.22
N ILE A 90 4.44 18.95 11.41
CA ILE A 90 3.72 18.17 10.39
C ILE A 90 3.86 18.88 9.05
N LEU A 91 4.35 18.15 8.06
CA LEU A 91 4.56 18.64 6.71
C LEU A 91 3.95 17.66 5.71
N SER A 92 2.96 18.15 4.95
CA SER A 92 2.29 17.37 3.91
C SER A 92 2.67 17.94 2.55
N LEU A 93 3.37 17.13 1.75
CA LEU A 93 3.90 17.43 0.42
C LEU A 93 3.45 16.39 -0.62
N ASN A 94 2.48 15.54 -0.26
CA ASN A 94 1.94 14.52 -1.14
C ASN A 94 1.18 15.10 -2.34
N ASP A 95 1.04 14.29 -3.38
CA ASP A 95 0.31 14.65 -4.60
C ASP A 95 0.87 15.93 -5.27
N ASN A 96 2.20 16.02 -5.32
CA ASN A 96 2.94 17.05 -6.05
C ASN A 96 3.71 16.42 -7.22
N ASP A 97 4.53 17.22 -7.90
CA ASP A 97 5.40 16.77 -8.98
C ASP A 97 6.87 16.66 -8.53
N ILE A 98 7.12 16.37 -7.24
CA ILE A 98 8.47 16.44 -6.66
C ILE A 98 9.35 15.33 -7.22
N THR A 99 10.42 15.71 -7.92
CA THR A 99 11.42 14.77 -8.47
C THR A 99 12.67 14.68 -7.62
N GLU A 100 13.00 15.74 -6.86
CA GLU A 100 14.25 15.84 -6.10
C GLU A 100 14.04 16.59 -4.77
N ILE A 101 14.74 16.13 -3.74
CA ILE A 101 14.90 16.83 -2.46
C ILE A 101 16.39 17.02 -2.24
N GLU A 102 16.83 18.26 -2.10
CA GLU A 102 18.25 18.59 -1.90
C GLU A 102 18.83 17.87 -0.67
N ASP A 103 20.08 17.45 -0.77
CA ASP A 103 20.73 16.75 0.33
C ASP A 103 20.74 17.61 1.61
N GLY A 104 20.31 16.99 2.71
CA GLY A 104 20.19 17.64 4.00
C GLY A 104 18.94 18.51 4.22
N ALA A 105 18.16 18.82 3.18
CA ALA A 105 17.00 19.73 3.27
C ALA A 105 15.97 19.31 4.33
N LEU A 106 15.68 18.01 4.45
CA LEU A 106 14.77 17.48 5.47
C LEU A 106 15.48 17.13 6.80
N SER A 107 16.76 16.80 6.76
CA SER A 107 17.53 16.38 7.96
C SER A 107 17.63 17.47 9.04
N GLN A 108 17.55 18.73 8.63
CA GLN A 108 17.58 19.91 9.51
C GLN A 108 16.25 20.19 10.23
N LEU A 109 15.14 19.53 9.85
CA LEU A 109 13.82 19.71 10.46
C LEU A 109 13.72 18.91 11.77
N THR A 110 14.47 19.34 12.78
CA THR A 110 14.64 18.64 14.07
C THR A 110 13.37 18.47 14.91
N LYS A 111 12.27 19.16 14.55
CA LYS A 111 10.96 19.07 15.20
C LYS A 111 9.96 18.24 14.41
N LEU A 112 10.31 17.82 13.19
CA LEU A 112 9.39 17.14 12.30
C LEU A 112 9.06 15.76 12.85
N SER A 113 7.76 15.52 13.06
CA SER A 113 7.21 14.28 13.59
C SER A 113 6.44 13.50 12.52
N LYS A 114 5.79 14.20 11.58
CA LYS A 114 5.02 13.59 10.49
C LYS A 114 5.40 14.20 9.14
N LEU A 115 5.75 13.34 8.18
CA LEU A 115 6.08 13.70 6.81
C LEU A 115 5.29 12.84 5.82
N GLU A 116 4.58 13.50 4.91
CA GLU A 116 3.83 12.88 3.81
C GLU A 116 4.39 13.34 2.47
N LEU A 117 4.94 12.40 1.70
CA LEU A 117 5.56 12.59 0.39
C LEU A 117 5.00 11.62 -0.66
N GLN A 118 3.91 10.92 -0.36
CA GLN A 118 3.31 9.98 -1.30
C GLN A 118 2.82 10.64 -2.59
N ASN A 119 2.76 9.86 -3.68
CA ASN A 119 2.31 10.35 -4.98
C ASN A 119 3.17 11.52 -5.48
N ASN A 120 4.47 11.31 -5.54
CA ASN A 120 5.45 12.20 -6.17
C ASN A 120 6.30 11.36 -7.15
N TYR A 121 7.40 11.92 -7.65
CA TYR A 121 8.29 11.29 -8.63
C TYR A 121 9.71 11.11 -8.10
N LEU A 122 9.87 10.96 -6.78
CA LEU A 122 11.18 10.78 -6.14
C LEU A 122 11.81 9.46 -6.58
N THR A 123 13.06 9.53 -7.03
CA THR A 123 13.85 8.35 -7.45
C THR A 123 14.75 7.82 -6.33
N GLU A 124 14.99 8.61 -5.29
CA GLU A 124 15.85 8.29 -4.15
C GLU A 124 15.12 8.52 -2.83
N LEU A 125 15.51 7.77 -1.79
CA LEU A 125 14.98 7.97 -0.45
C LEU A 125 15.67 9.19 0.19
N PRO A 126 14.94 10.24 0.62
CA PRO A 126 15.58 11.41 1.21
C PRO A 126 16.08 11.12 2.64
N LYS A 127 17.14 11.82 3.06
CA LYS A 127 17.64 11.78 4.44
C LYS A 127 16.65 12.46 5.39
N ILE A 128 16.02 11.68 6.25
CA ILE A 128 15.03 12.16 7.21
C ILE A 128 15.64 12.58 8.55
N PRO A 129 14.99 13.47 9.32
CA PRO A 129 15.44 13.84 10.66
C PRO A 129 15.14 12.72 11.69
N PRO A 130 15.94 12.58 12.76
CA PRO A 130 15.75 11.53 13.78
C PRO A 130 14.46 11.70 14.59
N SER A 131 13.85 12.89 14.61
CA SER A 131 12.59 13.19 15.29
C SER A 131 11.35 12.61 14.60
N LEU A 132 11.49 12.11 13.37
CA LEU A 132 10.35 11.68 12.56
C LEU A 132 9.74 10.39 13.13
N HIS A 133 8.42 10.39 13.36
CA HIS A 133 7.67 9.23 13.86
C HIS A 133 6.83 8.57 12.76
N TYR A 134 6.33 9.37 11.81
CA TYR A 134 5.52 8.90 10.68
C TYR A 134 6.14 9.36 9.37
N PHE A 135 6.40 8.42 8.47
CA PHE A 135 6.90 8.71 7.14
C PHE A 135 6.14 7.93 6.08
N ASN A 136 5.48 8.66 5.18
CA ASN A 136 4.81 8.09 4.02
C ASN A 136 5.44 8.58 2.72
N ILE A 137 6.01 7.67 1.94
CA ILE A 137 6.62 7.94 0.64
C ILE A 137 6.17 6.91 -0.41
N GLN A 138 4.99 6.31 -0.20
CA GLN A 138 4.41 5.36 -1.15
C GLN A 138 4.18 6.00 -2.52
N ASN A 139 4.09 5.17 -3.57
CA ASN A 139 3.76 5.64 -4.92
C ASN A 139 4.73 6.74 -5.41
N ASN A 140 6.02 6.43 -5.35
CA ASN A 140 7.14 7.18 -5.91
C ASN A 140 7.94 6.25 -6.86
N LEU A 141 9.15 6.65 -7.26
CA LEU A 141 10.00 5.91 -8.20
C LEU A 141 11.28 5.39 -7.55
N ILE A 142 11.28 5.17 -6.23
CA ILE A 142 12.47 4.78 -5.47
C ILE A 142 12.88 3.36 -5.82
N SER A 143 14.13 3.15 -6.27
CA SER A 143 14.61 1.83 -6.69
C SER A 143 15.43 1.06 -5.65
N GLU A 144 15.97 1.76 -4.65
CA GLU A 144 16.84 1.18 -3.64
C GLU A 144 16.59 1.77 -2.25
N LEU A 145 16.84 0.94 -1.22
CA LEU A 145 16.89 1.38 0.17
C LEU A 145 18.30 1.17 0.72
N ASP A 146 18.90 2.26 1.19
CA ASP A 146 20.20 2.26 1.83
C ASP A 146 20.10 2.56 3.34
N SER A 147 21.16 2.22 4.07
CA SER A 147 21.25 2.48 5.51
C SER A 147 21.64 3.92 5.87
N ILE A 148 22.00 4.73 4.86
CA ILE A 148 22.50 6.10 5.06
C ILE A 148 21.34 7.08 5.20
N SER A 149 20.23 6.80 4.50
CA SER A 149 19.02 7.63 4.47
C SER A 149 18.24 7.62 5.79
N LEU A 150 18.42 6.60 6.62
CA LEU A 150 17.82 6.49 7.95
C LEU A 150 18.81 6.94 9.04
N PRO A 151 18.44 7.93 9.88
CA PRO A 151 19.32 8.51 10.88
C PRO A 151 19.56 7.55 12.06
N GLU A 152 20.69 7.75 12.75
CA GLU A 152 20.91 7.16 14.06
C GLU A 152 19.88 7.69 15.08
N ASN A 153 19.54 6.88 16.09
CA ASN A 153 18.53 7.20 17.12
C ASN A 153 17.15 7.58 16.57
N SER A 154 16.78 7.03 15.42
CA SER A 154 15.50 7.31 14.78
C SER A 154 14.31 6.96 15.69
N GLN A 155 13.34 7.87 15.78
CA GLN A 155 12.06 7.66 16.45
C GLN A 155 10.97 7.14 15.51
N LEU A 156 11.34 6.70 14.31
CA LEU A 156 10.39 6.28 13.28
C LEU A 156 9.57 5.07 13.75
N GLU A 157 8.25 5.24 13.81
CA GLU A 157 7.29 4.22 14.23
C GLU A 157 6.51 3.64 13.04
N GLU A 158 6.19 4.47 12.04
CA GLU A 158 5.41 4.08 10.87
C GLU A 158 6.12 4.48 9.58
N PHE A 159 6.38 3.49 8.72
CA PHE A 159 7.07 3.71 7.45
C PHE A 159 6.36 3.02 6.28
N TYR A 160 5.88 3.83 5.33
CA TYR A 160 5.13 3.38 4.16
C TYR A 160 5.92 3.65 2.87
N LEU A 161 6.30 2.56 2.19
CA LEU A 161 7.13 2.52 0.99
C LEU A 161 6.47 1.77 -0.17
N GLN A 162 5.21 1.35 -0.02
CA GLN A 162 4.55 0.56 -1.04
C GLN A 162 4.45 1.28 -2.38
N ARG A 163 4.33 0.52 -3.48
CA ARG A 163 4.20 1.08 -4.84
C ARG A 163 5.41 1.93 -5.24
N ASN A 164 6.61 1.49 -4.91
CA ASN A 164 7.86 2.05 -5.42
C ASN A 164 8.49 1.03 -6.39
N LEU A 165 9.75 1.25 -6.78
CA LEU A 165 10.51 0.36 -7.65
C LEU A 165 11.61 -0.40 -6.88
N ILE A 166 11.45 -0.55 -5.57
CA ILE A 166 12.51 -1.04 -4.68
C ILE A 166 12.82 -2.49 -5.04
N SER A 167 14.03 -2.75 -5.53
CA SER A 167 14.48 -4.10 -5.85
C SER A 167 15.56 -4.58 -4.89
N ASN A 168 16.31 -3.64 -4.31
CA ASN A 168 17.41 -3.92 -3.40
C ASN A 168 17.23 -3.18 -2.08
N ILE A 169 17.37 -3.92 -0.97
CA ILE A 169 17.41 -3.38 0.39
C ILE A 169 18.77 -3.75 0.97
N THR A 170 19.58 -2.75 1.24
CA THR A 170 20.91 -2.97 1.81
C THR A 170 20.80 -3.65 3.18
N LEU A 171 21.67 -4.63 3.44
CA LEU A 171 21.67 -5.35 4.72
C LEU A 171 21.84 -4.37 5.89
N GLY A 172 20.96 -4.49 6.89
CA GLY A 172 20.99 -3.62 8.06
C GLY A 172 20.37 -2.23 7.85
N THR A 173 19.70 -1.96 6.73
CA THR A 173 18.96 -0.71 6.50
C THR A 173 18.06 -0.36 7.69
N PHE A 174 17.30 -1.33 8.19
CA PHE A 174 16.38 -1.10 9.30
C PHE A 174 17.02 -1.19 10.71
N ARG A 175 18.33 -1.44 10.82
CA ARG A 175 19.01 -1.65 12.11
C ARG A 175 18.91 -0.44 13.05
N LYS A 176 18.80 0.77 12.48
CA LYS A 176 18.77 2.06 13.19
C LYS A 176 17.37 2.51 13.60
N VAL A 177 16.30 1.89 13.07
CA VAL A 177 14.90 2.24 13.32
C VAL A 177 14.25 1.25 14.29
N THR A 178 14.81 1.13 15.50
CA THR A 178 14.39 0.13 16.50
C THR A 178 12.98 0.36 17.07
N SER A 179 12.44 1.58 16.90
CA SER A 179 11.09 1.96 17.33
C SER A 179 10.01 1.62 16.30
N LEU A 180 10.38 1.05 15.15
CA LEU A 180 9.45 0.78 14.06
C LEU A 180 8.38 -0.23 14.47
N LYS A 181 7.11 0.18 14.35
CA LYS A 181 5.91 -0.60 14.68
C LYS A 181 5.17 -1.04 13.42
N LYS A 182 5.14 -0.22 12.38
CA LYS A 182 4.46 -0.51 11.12
C LYS A 182 5.41 -0.29 9.94
N LEU A 183 5.53 -1.33 9.11
CA LEU A 183 6.32 -1.29 7.88
C LEU A 183 5.48 -1.82 6.73
N SER A 184 5.42 -1.05 5.64
CA SER A 184 4.78 -1.46 4.40
C SER A 184 5.73 -1.28 3.24
N ILE A 185 6.13 -2.39 2.62
CA ILE A 185 7.03 -2.45 1.47
C ILE A 185 6.42 -3.21 0.28
N GLY A 186 5.11 -3.47 0.31
CA GLY A 186 4.41 -4.18 -0.77
C GLY A 186 4.40 -3.42 -2.11
N GLU A 187 3.98 -4.07 -3.19
CA GLU A 187 3.97 -3.50 -4.55
C GLU A 187 5.33 -2.90 -4.96
N ASN A 188 6.41 -3.60 -4.64
CA ASN A 188 7.79 -3.28 -5.02
C ASN A 188 8.41 -4.43 -5.84
N LEU A 189 9.67 -4.29 -6.25
CA LEU A 189 10.41 -5.24 -7.08
C LEU A 189 11.35 -6.17 -6.27
N ILE A 190 11.08 -6.32 -4.97
CA ILE A 190 11.89 -7.13 -4.07
C ILE A 190 11.70 -8.60 -4.42
N GLN A 191 12.81 -9.29 -4.69
CA GLN A 191 12.82 -10.71 -5.05
C GLN A 191 13.32 -11.63 -3.95
N ASN A 192 14.18 -11.12 -3.06
CA ASN A 192 14.82 -11.91 -2.02
C ASN A 192 14.60 -11.27 -0.66
N MET A 193 14.03 -12.04 0.26
CA MET A 193 13.82 -11.63 1.65
C MET A 193 14.69 -12.53 2.55
N SER A 194 15.37 -11.95 3.52
CA SER A 194 16.17 -12.72 4.50
C SER A 194 15.97 -12.19 5.91
N SER A 195 16.18 -13.05 6.92
CA SER A 195 16.17 -12.70 8.34
C SER A 195 16.99 -11.44 8.68
N LYS A 196 18.09 -11.23 7.95
CA LYS A 196 19.01 -10.10 8.12
C LYS A 196 18.38 -8.74 7.77
N LEU A 197 17.31 -8.71 7.00
CA LEU A 197 16.58 -7.47 6.70
C LEU A 197 15.90 -6.92 7.95
N PHE A 198 15.29 -7.80 8.76
CA PHE A 198 14.53 -7.44 9.95
C PHE A 198 15.35 -7.55 11.24
N TYR A 199 16.68 -7.50 11.13
CA TYR A 199 17.54 -7.50 12.29
C TYR A 199 17.31 -6.23 13.13
N ASN A 200 17.04 -6.41 14.43
CA ASN A 200 16.86 -5.33 15.41
C ASN A 200 15.58 -4.49 15.27
N VAL A 201 14.55 -4.98 14.56
CA VAL A 201 13.21 -4.36 14.49
C VAL A 201 12.13 -5.20 15.18
N SER A 202 12.43 -5.68 16.38
CA SER A 202 11.53 -6.57 17.15
C SER A 202 10.26 -5.87 17.69
N SER A 203 10.19 -4.54 17.61
CA SER A 203 9.01 -3.74 17.94
C SER A 203 7.89 -3.81 16.89
N LEU A 204 8.17 -4.40 15.72
CA LEU A 204 7.25 -4.45 14.59
C LEU A 204 5.99 -5.26 14.95
N SER A 205 4.82 -4.63 14.79
CA SER A 205 3.51 -5.22 15.03
C SER A 205 2.68 -5.38 13.75
N TYR A 206 3.00 -4.62 12.70
CA TYR A 206 2.38 -4.70 11.38
C TYR A 206 3.45 -4.75 10.28
N LEU A 207 3.36 -5.76 9.42
CA LEU A 207 4.19 -5.91 8.24
C LEU A 207 3.32 -6.17 7.01
N ASN A 208 3.46 -5.31 6.00
CA ASN A 208 2.88 -5.52 4.67
C ASN A 208 4.01 -5.75 3.65
N ILE A 209 3.96 -6.91 3.01
CA ILE A 209 4.83 -7.30 1.90
C ILE A 209 4.01 -7.78 0.69
N ASP A 210 2.80 -7.23 0.51
CA ASP A 210 1.87 -7.62 -0.55
C ASP A 210 2.49 -7.46 -1.94
N LYS A 211 2.06 -8.30 -2.89
CA LYS A 211 2.33 -8.16 -4.32
C LYS A 211 3.82 -8.05 -4.66
N LEU A 212 4.67 -8.74 -3.90
CA LEU A 212 6.07 -8.96 -4.26
C LEU A 212 6.22 -10.20 -5.15
N HIS A 213 7.22 -10.15 -6.02
CA HIS A 213 7.61 -11.24 -6.91
C HIS A 213 8.81 -11.99 -6.33
N LEU A 214 8.56 -12.83 -5.33
CA LEU A 214 9.62 -13.49 -4.58
C LEU A 214 10.19 -14.69 -5.33
N VAL A 215 11.52 -14.82 -5.33
CA VAL A 215 12.25 -15.96 -5.86
C VAL A 215 12.29 -17.09 -4.84
N GLU A 216 12.51 -16.76 -3.57
CA GLU A 216 12.57 -17.71 -2.46
C GLU A 216 12.06 -17.07 -1.15
N ILE A 217 11.44 -17.90 -0.31
CA ILE A 217 11.15 -17.58 1.09
C ILE A 217 11.85 -18.61 1.97
N SER A 218 12.85 -18.14 2.72
CA SER A 218 13.60 -18.96 3.68
C SER A 218 12.82 -19.15 4.99
N GLU A 219 13.13 -20.21 5.73
CA GLU A 219 12.49 -20.52 7.01
C GLU A 219 12.75 -19.44 8.09
N ASP A 220 13.87 -18.73 8.00
CA ASP A 220 14.30 -17.72 8.97
C ASP A 220 13.83 -16.30 8.62
N VAL A 221 13.12 -16.09 7.49
CA VAL A 221 12.81 -14.75 6.96
C VAL A 221 12.19 -13.79 7.97
N PHE A 222 11.40 -14.30 8.91
CA PHE A 222 10.72 -13.53 9.96
C PHE A 222 11.31 -13.71 11.36
N ASP A 223 12.53 -14.22 11.47
CA ASP A 223 13.25 -14.26 12.73
C ASP A 223 13.30 -12.86 13.37
N ASN A 224 13.15 -12.81 14.70
CA ASN A 224 13.07 -11.59 15.51
C ASN A 224 11.73 -10.83 15.46
N LEU A 225 10.76 -11.26 14.67
CA LEU A 225 9.43 -10.62 14.58
C LEU A 225 8.39 -11.25 15.53
N GLU A 226 8.80 -11.58 16.77
CA GLU A 226 7.95 -12.26 17.75
C GLU A 226 6.75 -11.43 18.22
N ASN A 227 6.83 -10.10 18.07
CA ASN A 227 5.75 -9.16 18.42
C ASN A 227 4.80 -8.84 17.26
N LEU A 228 5.00 -9.46 16.08
CA LEU A 228 4.16 -9.20 14.93
C LEU A 228 2.74 -9.70 15.18
N LEU A 229 1.77 -8.79 15.04
CA LEU A 229 0.35 -9.06 15.22
C LEU A 229 -0.34 -9.25 13.88
N LYS A 230 0.04 -8.45 12.88
CA LYS A 230 -0.56 -8.45 11.54
C LYS A 230 0.51 -8.64 10.47
N LEU A 231 0.32 -9.65 9.63
CA LEU A 231 1.16 -9.93 8.47
C LEU A 231 0.28 -9.99 7.22
N SER A 232 0.59 -9.14 6.25
CA SER A 232 -0.03 -9.18 4.93
C SER A 232 0.98 -9.64 3.89
N MET A 233 0.67 -10.74 3.21
CA MET A 233 1.41 -11.31 2.08
C MET A 233 0.43 -11.63 0.94
N SER A 234 -0.51 -10.72 0.68
CA SER A 234 -1.51 -10.83 -0.37
C SER A 234 -0.86 -10.64 -1.74
N GLY A 235 -1.24 -11.42 -2.75
CA GLY A 235 -0.73 -11.27 -4.12
C GLY A 235 0.73 -11.68 -4.33
N ILE A 236 1.34 -12.44 -3.41
CA ILE A 236 2.71 -12.94 -3.57
C ILE A 236 2.76 -13.99 -4.66
N THR A 237 3.63 -13.77 -5.65
CA THR A 237 3.95 -14.79 -6.64
C THR A 237 5.27 -15.45 -6.30
N ILE A 238 5.27 -16.77 -6.13
CA ILE A 238 6.46 -17.57 -5.82
C ILE A 238 6.28 -18.99 -6.35
N ALA A 239 7.39 -19.63 -6.76
CA ALA A 239 7.40 -21.04 -7.14
C ALA A 239 7.21 -21.96 -5.92
N GLN A 240 6.58 -23.12 -6.11
CA GLN A 240 6.25 -24.01 -4.99
C GLN A 240 7.48 -24.57 -4.27
N ASP A 241 8.52 -24.93 -5.02
CA ASP A 241 9.80 -25.45 -4.52
C ASP A 241 10.66 -24.37 -3.85
N SER A 242 10.30 -23.10 -4.00
CA SER A 242 10.96 -21.93 -3.41
C SER A 242 10.46 -21.55 -2.01
N VAL A 243 9.48 -22.26 -1.46
CA VAL A 243 9.05 -22.05 -0.07
C VAL A 243 9.74 -23.08 0.83
N LYS A 244 10.50 -22.63 1.83
CA LYS A 244 11.28 -23.50 2.70
C LYS A 244 10.77 -23.50 4.14
N GLY A 245 10.71 -24.69 4.74
CA GLY A 245 10.48 -24.87 6.17
C GLY A 245 9.19 -24.24 6.68
N ASN A 246 9.18 -23.86 7.96
CA ASN A 246 8.05 -23.19 8.61
C ASN A 246 8.40 -21.74 8.92
N PHE A 247 8.33 -20.88 7.90
CA PHE A 247 8.66 -19.46 8.03
C PHE A 247 7.76 -18.68 8.99
N LEU A 248 6.58 -19.21 9.33
CA LEU A 248 5.67 -18.60 10.32
C LEU A 248 6.02 -18.96 11.77
N ARG A 249 7.01 -19.85 11.99
CA ARG A 249 7.41 -20.31 13.32
C ARG A 249 7.73 -19.17 14.31
N PRO A 250 8.45 -18.09 13.92
CA PRO A 250 8.79 -17.01 14.85
C PRO A 250 7.59 -16.15 15.29
N LEU A 251 6.50 -16.15 14.51
CA LEU A 251 5.39 -15.20 14.64
C LEU A 251 4.38 -15.63 15.73
N SER A 252 4.85 -15.71 16.97
CA SER A 252 4.10 -16.34 18.08
C SER A 252 2.86 -15.58 18.55
N LYS A 253 2.73 -14.29 18.20
CA LYS A 253 1.61 -13.41 18.56
C LYS A 253 0.71 -13.04 17.37
N LEU A 254 0.92 -13.66 16.22
CA LEU A 254 0.19 -13.32 14.99
C LEU A 254 -1.31 -13.56 15.18
N SER A 255 -2.10 -12.50 14.98
CA SER A 255 -3.56 -12.50 15.10
C SER A 255 -4.25 -12.30 13.74
N THR A 256 -3.62 -11.59 12.81
CA THR A 256 -4.15 -11.35 11.46
C THR A 256 -3.13 -11.82 10.42
N LEU A 257 -3.57 -12.67 9.49
CA LEU A 257 -2.77 -13.15 8.37
C LEU A 257 -3.56 -13.03 7.07
N ASP A 258 -3.03 -12.26 6.13
CA ASP A 258 -3.57 -12.15 4.78
C ASP A 258 -2.67 -12.90 3.78
N LEU A 259 -3.23 -13.96 3.18
CA LEU A 259 -2.64 -14.71 2.07
C LEU A 259 -3.56 -14.70 0.84
N SER A 260 -4.46 -13.72 0.72
CA SER A 260 -5.35 -13.61 -0.44
C SER A 260 -4.54 -13.45 -1.72
N HIS A 261 -5.03 -13.99 -2.84
CA HIS A 261 -4.32 -13.89 -4.13
C HIS A 261 -2.88 -14.46 -4.12
N SER A 262 -2.54 -15.34 -3.18
CA SER A 262 -1.22 -15.97 -3.00
C SER A 262 -1.31 -17.50 -3.06
N PRO A 263 -1.73 -18.11 -4.20
CA PRO A 263 -2.16 -19.50 -4.28
C PRO A 263 -1.09 -20.50 -3.82
N THR A 264 0.19 -20.26 -4.16
CA THR A 264 1.30 -21.11 -3.72
C THR A 264 1.45 -21.12 -2.20
N LEU A 265 1.38 -19.94 -1.55
CA LEU A 265 1.54 -19.82 -0.10
C LEU A 265 0.32 -20.36 0.65
N ALA A 266 -0.88 -20.07 0.17
CA ALA A 266 -2.11 -20.61 0.74
C ALA A 266 -2.10 -22.14 0.70
N LYS A 267 -1.75 -22.74 -0.44
CA LYS A 267 -1.62 -24.21 -0.56
C LYS A 267 -0.54 -24.77 0.37
N TYR A 268 0.63 -24.15 0.41
CA TYR A 268 1.73 -24.58 1.28
C TYR A 268 1.34 -24.56 2.77
N LEU A 269 0.68 -23.47 3.22
CA LEU A 269 0.12 -23.37 4.57
C LEU A 269 -0.88 -24.50 4.85
N LEU A 270 -1.83 -24.72 3.93
CA LEU A 270 -2.90 -25.72 4.07
C LEU A 270 -2.41 -27.16 3.91
N GLU A 271 -1.20 -27.41 3.42
CA GLU A 271 -0.57 -28.73 3.37
C GLU A 271 0.30 -29.01 4.62
N SER A 272 0.83 -27.96 5.26
CA SER A 272 1.71 -28.08 6.43
C SER A 272 0.96 -28.09 7.75
N SER A 273 0.89 -29.26 8.39
CA SER A 273 0.37 -29.38 9.77
C SER A 273 1.19 -28.60 10.80
N ALA A 274 2.49 -28.38 10.55
CA ALA A 274 3.33 -27.59 11.45
C ALA A 274 2.96 -26.11 11.40
N MET A 275 2.79 -25.54 10.20
CA MET A 275 2.44 -24.13 10.03
C MET A 275 1.05 -23.81 10.58
N LEU A 276 0.05 -24.67 10.32
CA LEU A 276 -1.29 -24.46 10.87
C LEU A 276 -1.30 -24.42 12.40
N ARG A 277 -0.44 -25.19 13.07
CA ARG A 277 -0.31 -25.14 14.54
C ARG A 277 0.30 -23.83 15.05
N ASN A 278 1.08 -23.12 14.23
CA ASN A 278 1.59 -21.80 14.59
C ASN A 278 0.49 -20.73 14.57
N LEU A 279 -0.59 -20.95 13.81
CA LEU A 279 -1.74 -20.04 13.72
C LEU A 279 -2.73 -20.19 14.89
N ARG A 280 -2.32 -20.76 16.02
CA ARG A 280 -3.22 -21.05 17.15
C ARG A 280 -3.91 -19.81 17.76
N PHE A 281 -3.34 -18.62 17.58
CA PHE A 281 -3.87 -17.34 18.08
C PHE A 281 -4.47 -16.47 16.96
N ILE A 282 -4.60 -17.01 15.75
CA ILE A 282 -5.18 -16.26 14.64
C ILE A 282 -6.66 -15.97 14.94
N SER A 283 -7.06 -14.71 14.76
CA SER A 283 -8.45 -14.23 14.80
C SER A 283 -8.94 -13.92 13.39
N GLU A 284 -8.08 -13.36 12.52
CA GLU A 284 -8.41 -13.03 11.13
C GLU A 284 -7.49 -13.80 10.17
N LEU A 285 -8.07 -14.64 9.30
CA LEU A 285 -7.33 -15.36 8.25
C LEU A 285 -7.99 -15.12 6.89
N ASN A 286 -7.26 -14.48 5.99
CA ASN A 286 -7.71 -14.24 4.62
C ASN A 286 -7.04 -15.20 3.64
N LEU A 287 -7.85 -16.07 3.02
CA LEU A 287 -7.49 -17.05 1.98
C LEU A 287 -8.29 -16.80 0.69
N MET A 288 -8.85 -15.61 0.50
CA MET A 288 -9.62 -15.23 -0.68
C MET A 288 -8.80 -15.38 -1.98
N SER A 289 -9.45 -15.76 -3.08
CA SER A 289 -8.82 -15.73 -4.42
C SER A 289 -7.54 -16.57 -4.55
N ASN A 290 -7.50 -17.75 -3.93
CA ASN A 290 -6.33 -18.63 -3.93
C ASN A 290 -6.45 -19.86 -4.83
N ASN A 291 -7.49 -19.91 -5.68
CA ASN A 291 -7.75 -21.05 -6.56
C ASN A 291 -7.83 -22.39 -5.77
N LEU A 292 -8.31 -22.34 -4.53
CA LEU A 292 -8.45 -23.53 -3.69
C LEU A 292 -9.62 -24.37 -4.18
N THR A 293 -9.40 -25.67 -4.33
CA THR A 293 -10.45 -26.63 -4.71
C THR A 293 -11.05 -27.34 -3.51
N THR A 294 -10.34 -27.35 -2.38
CA THR A 294 -10.78 -27.91 -1.11
C THR A 294 -10.01 -27.25 0.03
N LEU A 295 -10.49 -27.45 1.26
CA LEU A 295 -9.73 -27.19 2.48
C LEU A 295 -9.41 -28.51 3.20
N PRO A 296 -8.39 -28.57 4.05
CA PRO A 296 -8.17 -29.70 4.94
C PRO A 296 -9.06 -29.57 6.18
N ASN A 297 -9.81 -30.63 6.54
CA ASN A 297 -10.68 -30.64 7.72
C ASN A 297 -9.98 -30.25 9.04
N ARG A 298 -8.66 -30.52 9.16
CA ARG A 298 -7.85 -30.16 10.33
C ARG A 298 -7.77 -28.66 10.61
N ILE A 299 -8.12 -27.80 9.64
CA ILE A 299 -8.16 -26.35 9.84
C ILE A 299 -9.13 -25.98 10.97
N MET A 300 -10.26 -26.68 11.11
CA MET A 300 -11.26 -26.46 12.16
C MET A 300 -10.67 -26.58 13.57
N GLY A 301 -9.76 -27.53 13.77
CA GLY A 301 -9.10 -27.76 15.06
C GLY A 301 -7.81 -26.96 15.24
N SER A 302 -7.25 -26.41 14.17
CA SER A 302 -5.98 -25.67 14.22
C SER A 302 -6.18 -24.18 14.54
N LEU A 303 -7.37 -23.64 14.26
CA LEU A 303 -7.70 -22.22 14.41
C LEU A 303 -8.79 -22.01 15.50
N PRO A 304 -8.50 -22.26 16.79
CA PRO A 304 -9.52 -22.25 17.84
C PRO A 304 -10.07 -20.85 18.17
N HIS A 305 -9.34 -19.79 17.82
CA HIS A 305 -9.69 -18.40 18.11
C HIS A 305 -10.11 -17.60 16.87
N ILE A 306 -10.38 -18.28 15.75
CA ILE A 306 -10.78 -17.61 14.50
C ILE A 306 -12.13 -16.89 14.69
N GLU A 307 -12.14 -15.61 14.37
CA GLU A 307 -13.29 -14.71 14.38
C GLU A 307 -13.74 -14.40 12.95
N GLU A 308 -12.79 -14.29 12.01
CA GLU A 308 -13.07 -14.06 10.60
C GLU A 308 -12.15 -14.90 9.69
N LEU A 309 -12.76 -15.76 8.89
CA LEU A 309 -12.16 -16.59 7.86
C LEU A 309 -12.73 -16.21 6.50
N ASN A 310 -11.92 -15.55 5.68
CA ASN A 310 -12.30 -15.23 4.32
C ASN A 310 -11.78 -16.32 3.37
N ILE A 311 -12.68 -17.08 2.75
CA ILE A 311 -12.38 -18.11 1.74
C ILE A 311 -13.11 -17.88 0.42
N LEU A 312 -13.59 -16.66 0.20
CA LEU A 312 -14.32 -16.24 -1.00
C LEU A 312 -13.44 -16.36 -2.26
N ASP A 313 -14.09 -16.36 -3.42
CA ASP A 313 -13.43 -16.39 -4.74
C ASP A 313 -12.44 -17.56 -4.92
N ASN A 314 -12.79 -18.73 -4.38
CA ASN A 314 -12.04 -19.98 -4.57
C ASN A 314 -12.79 -20.96 -5.47
N ASN A 315 -12.06 -21.88 -6.08
CA ASN A 315 -12.59 -22.81 -7.08
C ASN A 315 -13.03 -24.15 -6.46
N PHE A 316 -13.89 -24.09 -5.44
CA PHE A 316 -14.28 -25.25 -4.65
C PHE A 316 -14.91 -26.38 -5.49
N HIS A 317 -14.40 -27.59 -5.31
CA HIS A 317 -14.91 -28.81 -5.92
C HIS A 317 -15.83 -29.53 -4.94
N CYS A 318 -17.14 -29.40 -5.15
CA CYS A 318 -18.20 -29.89 -4.29
C CYS A 318 -18.49 -31.38 -4.50
N ASP A 319 -17.57 -32.20 -4.01
CA ASP A 319 -17.77 -33.64 -3.84
C ASP A 319 -17.94 -34.04 -2.36
N GLN A 320 -18.10 -35.34 -2.11
CA GLN A 320 -18.27 -35.89 -0.76
C GLN A 320 -17.16 -35.49 0.25
N ARG A 321 -15.97 -35.05 -0.20
CA ARG A 321 -14.88 -34.58 0.66
C ARG A 321 -15.09 -33.17 1.16
N LEU A 322 -15.97 -32.37 0.55
CA LEU A 322 -16.24 -30.98 0.93
C LEU A 322 -17.49 -30.82 1.79
N VAL A 323 -18.26 -31.89 2.02
CA VAL A 323 -19.48 -31.88 2.85
C VAL A 323 -19.25 -31.24 4.23
N TRP A 324 -18.11 -31.53 4.87
CA TRP A 324 -17.77 -30.98 6.18
C TRP A 324 -17.64 -29.45 6.16
N LEU A 325 -17.19 -28.87 5.05
CA LEU A 325 -17.04 -27.42 4.92
C LEU A 325 -18.40 -26.75 4.86
N GLY A 326 -19.34 -27.29 4.09
CA GLY A 326 -20.72 -26.78 4.07
C GLY A 326 -21.40 -26.85 5.43
N GLN A 327 -21.20 -27.96 6.16
CA GLN A 327 -21.67 -28.09 7.54
C GLN A 327 -21.00 -27.06 8.45
N TRP A 328 -19.69 -26.87 8.34
CA TRP A 328 -18.95 -25.92 9.16
C TRP A 328 -19.42 -24.48 8.95
N ILE A 329 -19.54 -24.03 7.70
CA ILE A 329 -20.07 -22.70 7.34
C ILE A 329 -21.48 -22.51 7.91
N LYS A 330 -22.32 -23.55 7.84
CA LYS A 330 -23.68 -23.50 8.38
C LYS A 330 -23.76 -23.43 9.90
N PHE A 331 -22.86 -24.11 10.62
CA PHE A 331 -22.87 -24.11 12.09
C PHE A 331 -22.13 -22.92 12.71
N GLU A 332 -21.11 -22.42 12.00
CA GLU A 332 -20.20 -21.39 12.48
C GLU A 332 -20.24 -20.16 11.56
N THR A 333 -21.43 -19.80 11.09
CA THR A 333 -21.65 -18.78 10.05
C THR A 333 -21.01 -17.43 10.36
N SER A 334 -20.99 -17.02 11.64
CA SER A 334 -20.37 -15.76 12.06
C SER A 334 -18.86 -15.71 11.88
N LYS A 335 -18.19 -16.86 11.67
CA LYS A 335 -16.74 -16.95 11.48
C LYS A 335 -16.32 -16.75 10.03
N PHE A 336 -17.25 -16.66 9.08
CA PHE A 336 -16.93 -16.56 7.66
C PHE A 336 -17.30 -15.20 7.11
N SER A 337 -16.45 -14.61 6.26
CA SER A 337 -16.79 -13.42 5.50
C SER A 337 -17.78 -13.79 4.38
N ASP A 338 -18.93 -13.12 4.34
CA ASP A 338 -20.02 -13.30 3.36
C ASP A 338 -20.31 -14.79 3.00
N PRO A 339 -20.79 -15.60 3.97
CA PRO A 339 -20.91 -17.05 3.81
C PRO A 339 -21.84 -17.50 2.67
N GLU A 340 -22.78 -16.64 2.26
CA GLU A 340 -23.70 -16.88 1.14
C GLU A 340 -22.98 -16.88 -0.22
N ASP A 341 -21.85 -16.18 -0.32
CA ASP A 341 -21.04 -16.07 -1.53
C ASP A 341 -19.96 -17.18 -1.61
N ILE A 342 -19.91 -18.08 -0.63
CA ILE A 342 -19.04 -19.27 -0.66
C ILE A 342 -19.74 -20.35 -1.48
N VAL A 343 -19.45 -20.36 -2.77
CA VAL A 343 -20.12 -21.21 -3.77
C VAL A 343 -19.25 -22.35 -4.30
N CYS A 344 -19.91 -23.37 -4.85
CA CYS A 344 -19.27 -24.41 -5.64
C CYS A 344 -18.82 -23.88 -7.00
N TYR A 345 -17.62 -24.24 -7.45
CA TYR A 345 -17.13 -23.98 -8.81
C TYR A 345 -17.27 -25.21 -9.70
N THR A 346 -17.01 -26.39 -9.15
CA THR A 346 -17.19 -27.68 -9.83
C THR A 346 -17.91 -28.66 -8.89
N PRO A 347 -18.59 -29.70 -9.42
CA PRO A 347 -18.82 -29.97 -10.84
C PRO A 347 -19.83 -28.98 -11.47
N GLN A 348 -20.02 -29.05 -12.79
CA GLN A 348 -20.82 -28.07 -13.54
C GLN A 348 -22.27 -27.99 -13.05
N GLU A 349 -22.82 -29.09 -12.56
CA GLU A 349 -24.20 -29.21 -12.07
C GLU A 349 -24.42 -28.42 -10.77
N LEU A 350 -23.36 -28.19 -9.99
CA LEU A 350 -23.40 -27.45 -8.73
C LEU A 350 -22.80 -26.04 -8.86
N ASN A 351 -22.31 -25.65 -10.04
CA ASN A 351 -21.61 -24.38 -10.21
C ASN A 351 -22.48 -23.17 -9.79
N GLY A 352 -21.92 -22.30 -8.96
CA GLY A 352 -22.58 -21.12 -8.41
C GLY A 352 -23.56 -21.41 -7.25
N GLN A 353 -23.73 -22.66 -6.82
CA GLN A 353 -24.57 -22.98 -5.66
C GLN A 353 -23.80 -22.78 -4.35
N THR A 354 -24.44 -22.14 -3.37
CA THR A 354 -23.87 -21.88 -2.05
C THR A 354 -23.64 -23.17 -1.27
N ILE A 355 -22.40 -23.40 -0.82
CA ILE A 355 -21.96 -24.69 -0.25
C ILE A 355 -22.74 -25.05 1.02
N SER A 356 -23.11 -24.07 1.84
CA SER A 356 -23.83 -24.26 3.11
C SER A 356 -25.32 -24.62 2.94
N GLU A 357 -25.90 -24.33 1.76
CA GLU A 357 -27.29 -24.64 1.43
C GLU A 357 -27.47 -26.06 0.89
N LEU A 358 -26.40 -26.68 0.38
CA LEU A 358 -26.41 -28.03 -0.18
C LEU A 358 -26.66 -29.10 0.89
N LYS A 359 -27.46 -30.11 0.54
CA LYS A 359 -27.61 -31.33 1.33
C LYS A 359 -26.46 -32.27 1.03
N THR A 360 -26.14 -33.16 1.98
CA THR A 360 -25.10 -34.19 1.80
C THR A 360 -25.34 -35.08 0.57
N SER A 361 -26.60 -35.27 0.15
CA SER A 361 -26.97 -36.02 -1.06
C SER A 361 -26.60 -35.32 -2.37
N ASP A 362 -26.43 -34.00 -2.34
CA ASP A 362 -26.24 -33.17 -3.53
C ASP A 362 -24.77 -33.20 -3.97
N PHE A 363 -23.85 -33.44 -3.04
CA PHE A 363 -22.42 -33.60 -3.30
C PHE A 363 -22.14 -34.88 -4.10
N VAL A 364 -21.48 -34.72 -5.24
CA VAL A 364 -21.15 -35.86 -6.11
C VAL A 364 -20.17 -36.83 -5.43
N PRO A 365 -20.23 -38.14 -5.75
CA PRO A 365 -19.22 -39.09 -5.29
C PRO A 365 -17.82 -38.64 -5.69
N ALA A 366 -16.85 -38.82 -4.80
CA ALA A 366 -15.45 -38.50 -5.10
C ALA A 366 -14.97 -39.35 -6.28
N THR A 367 -14.91 -38.78 -7.48
CA THR A 367 -14.48 -39.47 -8.70
C THR A 367 -13.04 -39.05 -9.02
N THR A 368 -12.08 -39.98 -8.86
CA THR A 368 -10.64 -39.84 -9.22
C THR A 368 -9.83 -38.77 -8.43
N PRO A 369 -8.48 -38.82 -8.43
CA PRO A 369 -7.65 -38.01 -7.53
C PRO A 369 -7.85 -36.51 -7.76
N LEU A 370 -7.65 -35.70 -6.72
CA LEU A 370 -7.65 -34.23 -6.80
C LEU A 370 -6.89 -33.78 -8.05
N PRO A 371 -7.47 -32.94 -8.93
CA PRO A 371 -6.71 -32.29 -10.00
C PRO A 371 -5.63 -31.43 -9.32
N GLY A 372 -4.41 -31.94 -9.23
CA GLY A 372 -3.31 -31.29 -8.50
C GLY A 372 -2.36 -32.21 -7.73
N LEU A 373 -2.67 -33.50 -7.54
CA LEU A 373 -1.66 -34.49 -7.13
C LEU A 373 -1.13 -35.24 -8.36
N GLY A 374 -0.18 -34.59 -9.05
CA GLY A 374 0.69 -35.26 -10.01
C GLY A 374 1.48 -36.37 -9.32
N THR A 375 1.43 -37.54 -9.93
CA THR A 375 2.02 -38.80 -9.51
C THR A 375 3.55 -38.76 -9.39
N SER A 376 4.09 -39.13 -8.23
CA SER A 376 5.39 -39.82 -8.16
C SER A 376 5.37 -40.91 -7.08
N PHE A 377 4.67 -42.01 -7.37
CA PHE A 377 4.94 -43.28 -6.70
C PHE A 377 5.92 -44.08 -7.55
N HIS A 378 7.21 -43.94 -7.28
CA HIS A 378 8.17 -45.04 -7.46
C HIS A 378 8.80 -45.29 -6.10
N ALA A 379 8.38 -46.39 -5.48
CA ALA A 379 9.03 -46.94 -4.30
C ALA A 379 10.10 -47.95 -4.74
N VAL A 380 11.03 -48.20 -3.81
CA VAL A 380 11.99 -49.34 -3.72
C VAL A 380 13.32 -49.06 -4.47
N THR A 381 14.54 -49.05 -3.90
CA THR A 381 15.13 -49.59 -2.65
C THR A 381 16.49 -48.95 -2.33
N PHE A 382 16.86 -48.92 -1.04
CA PHE A 382 18.22 -48.69 -0.52
C PHE A 382 19.16 -49.89 -0.74
N PHE A 383 20.45 -49.65 -1.02
CA PHE A 383 21.63 -50.16 -0.27
C PHE A 383 22.92 -49.41 -0.71
N PRO A 384 23.93 -49.22 0.17
CA PRO A 384 25.13 -48.40 -0.07
C PRO A 384 26.38 -49.25 -0.39
N THR A 385 27.43 -48.64 -0.95
CA THR A 385 28.84 -49.06 -0.76
C THR A 385 29.83 -47.98 -1.24
N GLU A 386 31.00 -47.98 -0.62
CA GLU A 386 32.03 -46.94 -0.57
C GLU A 386 32.98 -46.86 -1.80
N LYS A 387 33.69 -45.72 -1.86
CA LYS A 387 34.88 -45.24 -2.63
C LYS A 387 36.09 -46.24 -2.72
N PRO A 388 37.30 -45.93 -3.31
CA PRO A 388 37.80 -44.73 -4.05
C PRO A 388 38.81 -44.99 -5.25
N LEU A 389 39.36 -43.87 -5.81
CA LEU A 389 40.65 -43.63 -6.54
C LEU A 389 40.65 -43.58 -8.10
N GLY A 390 41.23 -42.49 -8.65
CA GLY A 390 41.57 -42.26 -10.07
C GLY A 390 42.96 -42.80 -10.46
N PRO A 391 43.73 -42.25 -11.43
CA PRO A 391 43.50 -41.11 -12.35
C PRO A 391 43.80 -41.42 -13.85
N ASP A 392 43.83 -40.35 -14.67
CA ASP A 392 44.39 -40.21 -16.03
C ASP A 392 43.58 -40.69 -17.26
N SER A 393 43.16 -39.73 -18.09
CA SER A 393 43.77 -39.51 -19.42
C SER A 393 43.03 -38.46 -20.24
N MET A 394 43.83 -37.63 -20.91
CA MET A 394 43.46 -36.63 -21.91
C MET A 394 42.91 -37.26 -23.19
N SER A 395 41.95 -36.61 -23.85
CA SER A 395 42.09 -36.03 -25.20
C SER A 395 40.73 -35.64 -25.83
N ASN A 396 40.73 -34.45 -26.45
CA ASN A 396 40.06 -33.97 -27.69
C ASN A 396 38.68 -34.54 -28.06
N GLU A 397 37.72 -33.80 -28.61
CA GLU A 397 37.59 -32.47 -29.20
C GLU A 397 36.07 -32.39 -29.49
N GLN A 398 35.40 -31.25 -29.29
CA GLN A 398 34.39 -30.79 -30.24
C GLN A 398 33.97 -29.35 -29.95
N THR A 399 34.32 -28.51 -30.91
CA THR A 399 33.89 -27.14 -31.14
C THR A 399 32.38 -27.08 -31.39
N VAL A 400 31.64 -26.29 -30.61
CA VAL A 400 30.36 -25.70 -31.04
C VAL A 400 30.32 -24.24 -30.59
N SER A 401 29.95 -23.40 -31.54
CA SER A 401 30.02 -21.94 -31.60
C SER A 401 29.17 -21.18 -30.56
N LEU A 402 29.70 -20.03 -30.11
CA LEU A 402 28.95 -18.92 -29.52
C LEU A 402 27.84 -18.43 -30.45
N ALA A 403 26.59 -18.51 -30.01
CA ALA A 403 25.48 -17.67 -30.49
C ALA A 403 24.28 -17.75 -29.53
N ALA A 404 24.35 -17.13 -28.35
CA ALA A 404 23.19 -16.97 -27.47
C ALA A 404 23.36 -15.87 -26.40
N THR A 405 23.63 -14.61 -26.80
CA THR A 405 23.55 -13.47 -25.86
C THR A 405 23.12 -12.21 -26.61
N ASN A 406 21.83 -12.10 -26.95
CA ASN A 406 21.26 -10.79 -27.36
C ASN A 406 19.76 -10.65 -27.11
N THR A 407 19.00 -11.73 -26.92
CA THR A 407 17.54 -11.63 -26.71
C THR A 407 17.13 -11.21 -25.30
N GLN A 408 17.90 -11.56 -24.25
CA GLN A 408 17.58 -11.17 -22.86
C GLN A 408 17.89 -9.70 -22.54
N PHE A 409 18.95 -9.13 -23.12
CA PHE A 409 19.28 -7.70 -22.93
C PHE A 409 18.32 -6.78 -23.69
N ILE A 410 17.85 -7.20 -24.88
CA ILE A 410 16.84 -6.44 -25.64
C ILE A 410 15.48 -6.50 -24.92
N ALA A 411 15.11 -7.64 -24.33
CA ALA A 411 13.86 -7.74 -23.56
C ALA A 411 13.86 -6.86 -22.29
N LEU A 412 14.98 -6.80 -21.57
CA LEU A 412 15.11 -5.97 -20.36
C LEU A 412 15.07 -4.46 -20.70
N THR A 413 15.78 -4.05 -21.76
CA THR A 413 15.83 -2.64 -22.19
C THR A 413 14.50 -2.18 -22.80
N VAL A 414 13.80 -3.03 -23.55
CA VAL A 414 12.44 -2.74 -24.04
C VAL A 414 11.44 -2.64 -22.89
N SER A 415 11.54 -3.52 -21.87
CA SER A 415 10.66 -3.45 -20.69
C SER A 415 10.81 -2.13 -19.94
N VAL A 416 12.04 -1.72 -19.63
CA VAL A 416 12.31 -0.42 -18.96
C VAL A 416 11.83 0.75 -19.80
N SER A 417 12.02 0.70 -21.12
CA SER A 417 11.57 1.77 -22.03
C SER A 417 10.04 1.88 -22.10
N VAL A 418 9.33 0.74 -22.12
CA VAL A 418 7.86 0.72 -22.10
C VAL A 418 7.33 1.24 -20.76
N PHE A 419 7.96 0.90 -19.64
CA PHE A 419 7.60 1.44 -18.32
C PHE A 419 7.79 2.97 -18.24
N ILE A 420 8.90 3.50 -18.76
CA ILE A 420 9.14 4.96 -18.81
C ILE A 420 8.06 5.65 -19.66
N VAL A 421 7.71 5.07 -20.81
CA VAL A 421 6.66 5.62 -21.67
C VAL A 421 5.28 5.56 -21.01
N LEU A 422 4.95 4.48 -20.32
CA LEU A 422 3.68 4.36 -19.58
C LEU A 422 3.62 5.33 -18.39
N ALA A 423 4.74 5.53 -17.68
CA ALA A 423 4.84 6.54 -16.63
C ALA A 423 4.68 7.96 -17.19
N ALA A 424 5.29 8.25 -18.35
CA ALA A 424 5.14 9.53 -19.03
C ALA A 424 3.70 9.75 -19.53
N ILE A 425 3.03 8.72 -20.05
CA ILE A 425 1.62 8.80 -20.45
C ILE A 425 0.74 9.01 -19.21
N ALA A 426 1.00 8.31 -18.11
CA ALA A 426 0.26 8.50 -16.86
C ALA A 426 0.47 9.91 -16.29
N PHE A 427 1.69 10.45 -16.37
CA PHE A 427 2.02 11.84 -16.02
C PHE A 427 1.21 12.83 -16.87
N VAL A 428 1.21 12.64 -18.20
CA VAL A 428 0.47 13.50 -19.13
C VAL A 428 -1.04 13.40 -18.88
N VAL A 429 -1.59 12.20 -18.69
CA VAL A 429 -3.02 12.00 -18.41
C VAL A 429 -3.40 12.60 -17.05
N PHE A 430 -2.53 12.51 -16.04
CA PHE A 430 -2.73 13.14 -14.73
C PHE A 430 -2.73 14.66 -14.86
N HIS A 431 -1.74 15.24 -15.54
CA HIS A 431 -1.62 16.68 -15.75
C HIS A 431 -2.78 17.22 -16.59
N ILE A 432 -3.21 16.49 -17.63
CA ILE A 432 -4.41 16.83 -18.43
C ILE A 432 -5.68 16.72 -17.58
N CYS A 433 -5.89 15.63 -16.83
CA CYS A 433 -7.04 15.47 -15.93
C CYS A 433 -7.10 16.56 -14.86
N ARG A 434 -5.93 17.04 -14.43
CA ARG A 434 -5.81 18.12 -13.44
C ARG A 434 -6.13 19.48 -14.05
N GLN A 435 -5.66 19.76 -15.26
CA GLN A 435 -6.02 20.98 -15.99
C GLN A 435 -7.50 21.00 -16.42
N THR A 436 -8.10 19.87 -16.77
CA THR A 436 -9.52 19.80 -17.17
C THR A 436 -10.48 19.94 -15.99
N ARG A 437 -10.09 19.56 -14.76
CA ARG A 437 -10.86 19.88 -13.55
C ARG A 437 -11.05 21.38 -13.33
N CYS A 438 -10.14 22.23 -13.80
CA CYS A 438 -10.29 23.68 -13.77
C CYS A 438 -11.20 24.22 -14.89
N LEU A 439 -11.36 23.50 -16.02
CA LEU A 439 -12.19 23.93 -17.15
C LEU A 439 -13.66 23.50 -17.00
N ASP A 440 -13.95 22.32 -16.43
CA ASP A 440 -15.34 21.87 -16.20
C ASP A 440 -16.01 22.59 -15.00
N TYR A 441 -15.22 23.14 -14.07
CA TYR A 441 -15.76 23.97 -12.99
C TYR A 441 -16.25 25.35 -13.47
N ASN A 442 -15.77 25.81 -14.64
CA ASN A 442 -16.20 27.08 -15.22
C ASN A 442 -17.57 27.01 -15.92
N ARG A 443 -18.23 25.85 -15.95
CA ARG A 443 -19.49 25.66 -16.69
C ARG A 443 -20.63 24.93 -15.97
N SER A 444 -20.49 24.57 -14.69
CA SER A 444 -21.51 23.77 -13.99
C SER A 444 -22.02 24.45 -12.72
N THR A 445 -23.15 25.16 -12.89
CA THR A 445 -24.24 25.46 -11.93
C THR A 445 -23.96 25.37 -10.42
N VAL A 446 -24.08 26.54 -9.78
CA VAL A 446 -24.38 26.72 -8.35
C VAL A 446 -25.56 25.83 -7.93
N ILE A 447 -25.30 24.80 -7.13
CA ILE A 447 -26.32 24.08 -6.35
C ILE A 447 -25.94 24.22 -4.88
N ASN A 448 -26.79 24.93 -4.14
CA ASN A 448 -26.73 25.06 -2.70
C ASN A 448 -26.79 23.68 -2.03
N HIS A 449 -25.72 23.28 -1.35
CA HIS A 449 -25.77 22.26 -0.30
C HIS A 449 -25.31 22.86 1.05
N PRO A 450 -25.96 22.45 2.16
CA PRO A 450 -25.72 23.02 3.49
C PRO A 450 -24.35 22.58 4.06
N PRO A 451 -23.81 23.30 5.06
CA PRO A 451 -22.42 23.10 5.51
C PRO A 451 -22.24 21.77 6.25
N PRO A 452 -21.07 21.10 6.13
CA PRO A 452 -20.73 19.99 7.00
C PRO A 452 -20.27 20.47 8.38
N VAL A 453 -20.59 19.62 9.34
CA VAL A 453 -20.54 19.78 10.80
C VAL A 453 -19.11 19.83 11.34
N ASN A 454 -18.91 20.64 12.38
CA ASN A 454 -17.69 20.81 13.17
C ASN A 454 -17.16 19.48 13.74
N PHE A 455 -15.84 19.25 13.65
CA PHE A 455 -15.14 18.32 14.53
C PHE A 455 -14.68 19.06 15.79
N PHE A 456 -15.27 18.71 16.94
CA PHE A 456 -14.66 18.87 18.26
C PHE A 456 -14.14 17.51 18.74
N ILE A 457 -12.99 17.53 19.40
CA ILE A 457 -12.41 16.39 20.11
C ILE A 457 -13.13 16.24 21.46
N SER A 458 -13.76 15.08 21.71
CA SER A 458 -13.78 14.42 23.03
C SER A 458 -14.38 13.02 22.97
N ASN A 459 -13.57 12.04 23.40
CA ASN A 459 -13.82 10.79 24.14
C ASN A 459 -15.07 9.90 23.93
N GLU A 460 -14.74 8.62 23.74
CA GLU A 460 -15.43 7.36 24.11
C GLU A 460 -16.48 6.69 23.19
N GLU A 461 -16.23 5.38 23.01
CA GLU A 461 -17.06 4.22 22.67
C GLU A 461 -17.54 3.90 21.23
N ASN A 462 -16.86 2.91 20.63
CA ASN A 462 -17.36 1.69 19.98
C ASN A 462 -18.69 1.71 19.18
N ALA A 463 -18.58 1.77 17.84
CA ALA A 463 -19.35 0.97 16.87
C ALA A 463 -18.74 1.08 15.45
N PRO A 464 -18.80 0.05 14.58
CA PRO A 464 -18.17 0.05 13.26
C PRO A 464 -18.98 0.86 12.23
N VAL A 465 -18.29 1.74 11.48
CA VAL A 465 -18.84 2.46 10.33
C VAL A 465 -18.55 1.63 9.07
N PRO A 466 -19.55 1.34 8.20
CA PRO A 466 -19.33 0.55 6.99
C PRO A 466 -18.44 1.28 5.96
N PRO A 467 -17.69 0.56 5.13
CA PRO A 467 -16.84 1.19 4.12
C PRO A 467 -17.68 1.91 3.05
N PRO A 468 -17.28 3.10 2.59
CA PRO A 468 -17.92 3.73 1.44
C PRO A 468 -17.65 2.90 0.17
N PRO A 469 -18.57 2.92 -0.82
CA PRO A 469 -18.43 2.10 -2.02
C PRO A 469 -17.16 2.45 -2.81
N ARG A 470 -16.43 1.41 -3.24
CA ARG A 470 -15.27 1.52 -4.13
C ARG A 470 -15.72 2.04 -5.50
N LEU A 471 -15.44 3.32 -5.77
CA LEU A 471 -15.49 3.83 -7.14
C LEU A 471 -14.15 3.53 -7.81
N THR A 472 -14.19 2.75 -8.90
CA THR A 472 -13.01 2.47 -9.71
C THR A 472 -12.70 3.64 -10.65
N ARG A 473 -11.50 3.63 -11.25
CA ARG A 473 -10.96 4.73 -12.08
C ARG A 473 -11.69 4.91 -13.42
N GLU A 474 -12.53 3.95 -13.82
CA GLU A 474 -13.28 3.97 -15.09
C GLU A 474 -14.68 4.60 -14.97
N ASP A 475 -15.26 4.65 -13.77
CA ASP A 475 -16.61 5.18 -13.55
C ASP A 475 -16.70 6.73 -13.57
N ARG A 476 -15.58 7.42 -13.82
CA ARG A 476 -15.51 8.90 -13.85
C ARG A 476 -15.49 9.50 -15.26
N CYS A 477 -15.61 8.70 -16.31
CA CYS A 477 -15.53 9.16 -17.71
C CYS A 477 -16.71 8.69 -18.57
N SER A 478 -17.93 8.63 -18.03
CA SER A 478 -19.12 8.32 -18.81
C SER A 478 -20.30 9.21 -18.45
N VAL A 479 -20.35 10.42 -19.00
CA VAL A 479 -21.63 11.04 -19.37
C VAL A 479 -21.50 11.71 -20.73
N THR A 480 -22.27 11.15 -21.66
CA THR A 480 -22.43 11.49 -23.07
C THR A 480 -23.05 12.86 -23.29
N SER A 481 -22.63 13.49 -24.39
CA SER A 481 -23.23 14.63 -25.07
C SER A 481 -24.72 14.46 -25.36
N GLN A 482 -25.58 15.43 -24.98
CA GLN A 482 -26.81 15.76 -25.71
C GLN A 482 -27.40 17.14 -25.31
N THR A 483 -27.43 18.04 -26.30
CA THR A 483 -28.47 19.05 -26.64
C THR A 483 -28.83 20.26 -25.74
N SER A 484 -28.44 21.44 -26.24
CA SER A 484 -29.14 22.73 -26.44
C SER A 484 -30.44 23.11 -25.68
N ARG A 485 -30.50 24.33 -25.13
CA ARG A 485 -31.21 25.53 -25.68
C ARG A 485 -31.28 26.67 -24.65
N ASP A 486 -31.12 27.89 -25.16
CA ASP A 486 -31.58 29.23 -24.71
C ASP A 486 -31.90 29.51 -23.23
N ILE A 487 -31.36 30.61 -22.68
CA ILE A 487 -32.12 31.76 -22.14
C ILE A 487 -31.14 32.88 -21.72
N THR A 488 -31.64 34.10 -21.89
CA THR A 488 -31.06 35.44 -21.91
C THR A 488 -30.59 36.01 -20.56
N SER A 489 -29.76 37.06 -20.71
CA SER A 489 -29.32 38.08 -19.75
C SER A 489 -30.34 38.55 -18.70
N GLU A 490 -29.90 38.75 -17.46
CA GLU A 490 -30.32 39.88 -16.62
C GLU A 490 -29.36 40.13 -15.45
N GLU A 491 -29.05 41.41 -15.21
CA GLU A 491 -28.23 41.97 -14.14
C GLU A 491 -28.87 41.80 -12.76
N GLN A 492 -28.13 41.38 -11.72
CA GLN A 492 -28.28 41.79 -10.30
C GLN A 492 -26.91 41.52 -9.62
N GLY A 493 -26.17 42.48 -9.05
CA GLY A 493 -26.54 43.36 -7.94
C GLY A 493 -25.90 42.85 -6.64
N VAL A 494 -24.60 43.11 -6.43
CA VAL A 494 -23.85 42.68 -5.24
C VAL A 494 -24.29 43.50 -4.00
N LYS A 495 -24.74 42.83 -2.94
CA LYS A 495 -24.87 43.40 -1.59
C LYS A 495 -23.87 42.74 -0.65
N VAL A 496 -22.94 43.54 -0.14
CA VAL A 496 -22.03 43.17 0.95
C VAL A 496 -22.74 43.48 2.27
N TYR A 497 -22.83 42.50 3.18
CA TYR A 497 -23.23 42.72 4.56
C TYR A 497 -22.01 42.55 5.46
N THR A 498 -21.60 43.64 6.11
CA THR A 498 -20.68 43.61 7.26
C THR A 498 -21.46 43.23 8.51
N TRP A 499 -21.00 42.22 9.25
CA TRP A 499 -21.55 41.92 10.58
C TRP A 499 -20.52 42.30 11.64
N SER A 500 -20.92 43.25 12.49
CA SER A 500 -20.22 43.63 13.71
C SER A 500 -20.72 42.75 14.86
N GLY A 501 -19.81 42.00 15.48
CA GLY A 501 -20.03 41.21 16.69
C GLY A 501 -18.72 40.71 17.23
#